data_AF-A0A254QHF5-F1
#
_entry.id   AF-A0A254QHF5-F1
#
_cell.length_a   1.000
_cell.length_b   1.000
_cell.length_c   1.000
_cell.angle_alpha   90.00
_cell.angle_beta   90.00
_cell.angle_gamma   90.00
#
_symmetry.space_group_name_H-M   'P 1'
#
loop_
_entity.id
_entity.type
_entity.pdbx_description
1 polymer ?
#
loop_
_entity_poly.entity_id
_entity_poly.type
_entity_poly.pdbx_seq_one_letter_code
_entity_poly.pdbx_strand_id
1 'polypeptide(L)'
;KTVFRGTNNLASVKTTLDYFGDESINGPESFLGKLESQGITIFPPRAQFRDKENKSFNGGFITQTYGATSKRGIDAIQLEFGASYRSKSTLSGTAQKIAIALQSHSARYLVKR
;
A
#
# COMPACT_ATOMS: atom_id res chain seq x y z
N LYS A 1 -11.03 12.12 -2.47
CA LYS A 1 -10.45 11.86 -1.12
C LYS A 1 -9.17 11.06 -1.36
N THR A 2 -8.04 11.42 -0.76
CA THR A 2 -6.76 10.76 -1.07
C THR A 2 -6.29 9.93 0.10
N VAL A 3 -5.78 8.74 -0.18
CA VAL A 3 -5.02 7.91 0.76
C VAL A 3 -3.55 8.05 0.42
N PHE A 4 -2.72 8.30 1.42
CA PHE A 4 -1.27 8.40 1.21
C PHE A 4 -0.63 7.04 1.44
N ARG A 5 0.16 6.61 0.47
CA ARG A 5 1.06 5.46 0.61
C ARG A 5 2.32 5.92 1.32
N GLY A 6 2.70 5.19 2.37
CA GLY A 6 3.97 5.36 3.06
C GLY A 6 4.81 4.09 2.98
N THR A 7 5.88 4.12 2.20
CA THR A 7 6.83 3.01 1.99
C THR A 7 8.29 3.47 2.07
N ASN A 8 8.53 4.66 2.62
CA ASN A 8 9.80 5.36 2.58
C ASN A 8 10.36 5.45 1.15
N ASN A 9 9.53 5.95 0.23
CA ASN A 9 9.84 5.99 -1.20
C ASN A 9 10.23 4.61 -1.75
N LEU A 10 9.38 3.61 -1.50
CA LEU A 10 9.54 2.20 -1.90
C LEU A 10 10.63 1.41 -1.17
N ALA A 11 11.42 2.04 -0.29
CA ALA A 11 12.48 1.35 0.44
C ALA A 11 11.95 0.22 1.34
N SER A 12 10.80 0.39 2.00
CA SER A 12 10.23 -0.62 2.91
C SER A 12 9.52 -1.78 2.21
N VAL A 13 9.41 -1.74 0.88
CA VAL A 13 8.81 -2.81 0.04
C VAL A 13 9.80 -3.36 -0.98
N LYS A 14 11.10 -3.17 -0.72
CA LYS A 14 12.17 -3.50 -1.67
C LYS A 14 12.16 -4.98 -2.04
N THR A 15 11.97 -5.88 -1.08
CA THR A 15 12.02 -7.34 -1.31
C THR A 15 10.95 -7.77 -2.30
N THR A 16 9.73 -7.26 -2.13
CA THR A 16 8.56 -7.53 -2.97
C THR A 16 8.80 -7.00 -4.37
N LEU A 17 9.37 -5.79 -4.50
CA LEU A 17 9.76 -5.23 -5.79
C LEU A 17 10.87 -6.04 -6.47
N ASP A 18 11.89 -6.47 -5.73
CA ASP A 18 12.98 -7.29 -6.27
C ASP A 18 12.44 -8.63 -6.81
N TYR A 19 11.47 -9.25 -6.13
CA TYR A 19 10.90 -10.55 -6.52
C TYR A 19 9.85 -10.48 -7.62
N PHE A 20 8.97 -9.48 -7.59
CA PHE A 20 7.76 -9.45 -8.40
C PHE A 20 7.67 -8.21 -9.31
N GLY A 21 8.65 -7.32 -9.26
CA GLY A 21 8.68 -6.08 -10.02
C GLY A 21 7.61 -5.07 -9.58
N ASP A 22 7.52 -3.97 -10.33
CA ASP A 22 6.63 -2.84 -10.03
C ASP A 22 5.16 -3.24 -10.01
N GLU A 23 4.76 -4.29 -10.73
CA GLU A 23 3.37 -4.78 -10.73
C GLU A 23 2.86 -5.21 -9.36
N SER A 24 3.75 -5.63 -8.46
CA SER A 24 3.38 -6.08 -7.11
C SER A 24 2.86 -4.97 -6.21
N ILE A 25 3.31 -3.73 -6.43
CA ILE A 25 2.90 -2.55 -5.67
C ILE A 25 2.03 -1.62 -6.52
N ASN A 26 2.34 -1.47 -7.81
CA ASN A 26 1.69 -0.53 -8.73
C ASN A 26 0.85 -1.18 -9.83
N GLY A 27 0.76 -2.51 -9.93
CA GLY A 27 -0.06 -3.18 -10.94
C GLY A 27 -1.57 -3.01 -10.72
N PRO A 28 -2.43 -3.24 -11.72
CA PRO A 28 -3.89 -3.16 -11.52
C PRO A 28 -4.39 -4.20 -10.50
N GLU A 29 -3.68 -5.32 -10.42
CA GLU A 29 -3.93 -6.41 -9.47
C GLU A 29 -3.12 -6.27 -8.17
N SER A 30 -2.35 -5.20 -7.99
CA SER A 30 -1.67 -4.93 -6.73
C SER A 30 -2.68 -4.50 -5.66
N PHE A 31 -2.24 -4.50 -4.40
CA PHE A 31 -3.07 -3.98 -3.31
C PHE A 31 -3.55 -2.55 -3.59
N LEU A 32 -2.65 -1.65 -4.02
CA LEU A 32 -3.00 -0.25 -4.33
C LEU A 32 -3.86 -0.14 -5.58
N GLY A 33 -3.57 -0.90 -6.63
CA GLY A 33 -4.40 -0.92 -7.84
C GLY A 33 -5.82 -1.38 -7.58
N LYS A 34 -6.01 -2.37 -6.71
CA LYS A 34 -7.36 -2.80 -6.29
C LYS A 34 -8.07 -1.74 -5.46
N LEU A 35 -7.39 -1.00 -4.59
CA LEU A 35 -8.02 0.15 -3.92
C LEU A 35 -8.48 1.21 -4.93
N GLU A 36 -7.65 1.54 -5.92
CA GLU A 36 -7.98 2.50 -6.97
C GLU A 36 -9.16 2.05 -7.85
N SER A 37 -9.21 0.77 -8.23
CA SER A 37 -10.35 0.20 -8.96
C SER A 37 -11.68 0.31 -8.19
N GLN A 38 -11.61 0.45 -6.86
CA GLN A 38 -12.77 0.64 -5.98
C GLN A 38 -13.03 2.13 -5.68
N GLY A 39 -12.43 3.03 -6.44
CA GLY A 39 -12.63 4.48 -6.37
C GLY A 39 -11.86 5.18 -5.25
N ILE A 40 -10.81 4.57 -4.69
CA ILE A 40 -9.92 5.20 -3.72
C ILE A 40 -8.75 5.86 -4.45
N THR A 41 -8.61 7.18 -4.36
CA THR A 41 -7.44 7.86 -4.92
C THR A 41 -6.20 7.61 -4.04
N ILE A 42 -5.09 7.17 -4.63
CA ILE A 42 -3.81 6.96 -3.95
C ILE A 42 -2.81 8.06 -4.34
N PHE A 43 -1.97 8.49 -3.38
CA PHE A 43 -0.82 9.34 -3.63
C PHE A 43 0.50 8.61 -3.26
N PRO A 44 1.53 8.64 -4.12
CA PRO A 44 1.53 9.16 -5.49
C PRO A 44 0.58 8.38 -6.43
N PRO A 45 0.03 9.00 -7.48
CA PRO A 45 -0.81 8.29 -8.45
C PRO A 45 0.02 7.29 -9.25
N ARG A 46 -0.62 6.24 -9.80
CA ARG A 46 0.08 5.13 -10.51
C ARG A 46 1.08 5.56 -11.58
N ALA A 47 0.74 6.59 -12.35
CA ALA A 47 1.59 7.13 -13.41
C ALA A 47 2.89 7.76 -12.87
N GLN A 48 2.90 8.14 -11.60
CA GLN A 48 3.99 8.76 -10.85
C GLN A 48 4.41 7.86 -9.66
N PHE A 49 4.28 6.54 -9.82
CA PHE A 49 4.48 5.56 -8.75
C PHE A 49 5.82 5.69 -8.00
N ARG A 50 6.87 6.07 -8.74
CA ARG A 50 8.25 6.24 -8.25
C ARG A 50 8.57 7.66 -7.78
N ASP A 51 7.62 8.59 -7.90
CA ASP A 51 7.77 9.93 -7.35
C ASP A 51 7.79 9.88 -5.81
N LYS A 52 8.30 10.96 -5.22
CA LYS A 52 8.41 11.06 -3.77
C LYS A 52 7.03 10.99 -3.10
N GLU A 53 6.95 10.19 -2.05
CA GLU A 53 5.78 10.16 -1.18
C GLU A 53 5.62 11.46 -0.41
N ASN A 54 4.44 11.69 0.15
CA ASN A 54 4.19 12.87 0.96
C ASN A 54 5.12 12.84 2.19
N LYS A 55 5.88 13.93 2.43
CA LYS A 55 6.88 14.01 3.51
C LYS A 55 6.31 13.73 4.91
N SER A 56 5.02 14.00 5.14
CA SER A 56 4.36 13.75 6.42
C SER A 56 3.82 12.32 6.55
N PHE A 57 3.74 11.56 5.45
CA PHE A 57 3.04 10.27 5.37
C PHE A 57 3.83 9.20 4.60
N ASN A 58 5.15 9.33 4.50
CA ASN A 58 6.03 8.41 3.76
C ASN A 58 6.40 7.15 4.56
N GLY A 59 5.60 6.75 5.56
CA GLY A 59 5.84 5.60 6.43
C GLY A 59 6.60 6.00 7.69
N GLY A 60 6.03 5.72 8.86
CA GLY A 60 6.61 6.09 10.15
C GLY A 60 7.69 5.12 10.65
N PHE A 61 8.04 5.25 11.93
CA PHE A 61 9.08 4.45 12.57
C PHE A 61 8.90 2.94 12.36
N ILE A 62 7.68 2.42 12.52
CA ILE A 62 7.39 0.98 12.36
C ILE A 62 7.68 0.53 10.93
N THR A 63 7.13 1.22 9.93
CA THR A 63 7.34 0.88 8.51
C THR A 63 8.81 0.92 8.13
N GLN A 64 9.53 1.95 8.56
CA GLN A 64 10.95 2.14 8.24
C GLN A 64 11.86 1.13 8.97
N THR A 65 11.55 0.82 10.23
CA THR A 65 12.40 -0.05 11.06
C THR A 65 12.23 -1.52 10.72
N TYR A 66 10.99 -1.95 10.47
CA TYR A 66 10.68 -3.37 10.29
C TYR A 66 10.53 -3.78 8.83
N GLY A 67 10.21 -2.86 7.92
CA GLY A 67 10.10 -3.11 6.48
C GLY A 67 11.45 -3.16 5.79
N ALA A 68 11.67 -4.16 4.92
CA ALA A 68 12.81 -4.44 4.02
C ALA A 68 14.22 -4.53 4.64
N THR A 69 14.48 -3.80 5.72
CA THR A 69 15.77 -3.71 6.42
C THR A 69 15.85 -4.63 7.63
N SER A 70 14.74 -5.23 8.08
CA SER A 70 14.80 -6.18 9.19
C SER A 70 15.36 -7.51 8.70
N LYS A 71 16.26 -8.12 9.50
CA LYS A 71 16.77 -9.51 9.31
C LYS A 71 15.68 -10.58 9.17
N ARG A 72 14.40 -10.19 9.33
CA ARG A 72 13.21 -11.03 9.28
C ARG A 72 12.58 -11.08 7.88
N GLY A 73 13.02 -10.25 6.93
CA GLY A 73 12.56 -10.31 5.53
C GLY A 73 11.10 -9.92 5.34
N ILE A 74 10.57 -9.03 6.18
CA ILE A 74 9.19 -8.55 6.09
C ILE A 74 9.20 -7.20 5.39
N ASP A 75 8.37 -7.05 4.36
CA ASP A 75 8.10 -5.77 3.72
C ASP A 75 6.87 -5.11 4.35
N ALA A 76 6.82 -3.78 4.31
CA ALA A 76 5.79 -3.00 4.99
C ALA A 76 5.29 -1.83 4.16
N ILE A 77 3.99 -1.56 4.26
CA ILE A 77 3.31 -0.39 3.70
C ILE A 77 2.43 0.24 4.80
N GLN A 78 2.52 1.56 4.96
CA GLN A 78 1.60 2.35 5.76
C GLN A 78 0.57 3.03 4.85
N LEU A 79 -0.68 3.10 5.31
CA LEU A 79 -1.77 3.74 4.57
C LEU A 79 -2.45 4.77 5.46
N GLU A 80 -2.48 6.01 5.00
CA GLU A 80 -3.09 7.10 5.75
C GLU A 80 -4.47 7.44 5.21
N PHE A 81 -5.50 7.13 6.01
CA PHE A 81 -6.90 7.38 5.69
C PHE A 81 -7.43 8.60 6.45
N GLY A 82 -7.72 9.67 5.72
CA GLY A 82 -8.35 10.88 6.27
C GLY A 82 -9.73 10.61 6.90
N ALA A 83 -10.20 11.53 7.74
CA ALA A 83 -11.42 11.38 8.54
C ALA A 83 -12.67 10.96 7.73
N SER A 84 -12.78 11.43 6.49
CA SER A 84 -13.91 11.14 5.62
C SER A 84 -13.97 9.70 5.09
N TYR A 85 -12.92 8.90 5.25
CA TYR A 85 -12.94 7.45 5.04
C TYR A 85 -13.37 6.69 6.29
N ARG A 86 -13.31 7.34 7.46
CA ARG A 86 -13.51 6.73 8.79
C ARG A 86 -14.78 7.22 9.50
N SER A 87 -15.57 8.09 8.85
CA SER A 87 -16.88 8.49 9.37
C SER A 87 -17.80 7.28 9.52
N LYS A 88 -18.72 7.31 10.50
CA LYS A 88 -19.62 6.18 10.81
C LYS A 88 -20.34 5.62 9.58
N SER A 89 -20.83 6.50 8.70
CA SER A 89 -21.55 6.11 7.49
C SER A 89 -20.68 5.46 6.42
N THR A 90 -19.36 5.63 6.46
CA THR A 90 -18.43 5.14 5.42
C THR A 90 -17.48 4.06 5.92
N LEU A 91 -17.29 3.93 7.23
CA LEU A 91 -16.25 3.10 7.84
C LEU A 91 -16.33 1.64 7.37
N SER A 92 -17.52 1.04 7.39
CA SER A 92 -17.72 -0.35 6.95
C SER A 92 -17.39 -0.54 5.47
N GLY A 93 -17.83 0.39 4.61
CA GLY A 93 -17.52 0.36 3.18
C GLY A 93 -16.01 0.52 2.91
N THR A 94 -15.32 1.39 3.64
CA THR A 94 -13.86 1.52 3.54
C THR A 94 -13.17 0.21 3.95
N ALA A 95 -13.58 -0.40 5.07
CA ALA A 95 -13.02 -1.66 5.55
C ALA A 95 -13.23 -2.80 4.54
N GLN A 96 -14.42 -2.89 3.94
CA GLN A 96 -14.72 -3.88 2.91
C GLN A 96 -13.80 -3.73 1.68
N LYS A 97 -13.56 -2.49 1.23
CA LYS A 97 -12.65 -2.22 0.10
C LYS A 97 -11.22 -2.65 0.39
N ILE A 98 -10.74 -2.40 1.60
CA ILE A 98 -9.42 -2.84 2.06
C ILE A 98 -9.36 -4.37 2.09
N ALA A 99 -10.38 -5.04 2.63
CA ALA A 99 -10.43 -6.49 2.70
C ALA A 99 -10.37 -7.14 1.31
N ILE A 100 -11.12 -6.62 0.33
CA ILE A 100 -11.11 -7.10 -1.06
C ILE A 100 -9.72 -6.90 -1.70
N ALA A 101 -9.10 -5.74 -1.50
CA ALA A 101 -7.77 -5.46 -2.02
C ALA A 101 -6.71 -6.37 -1.38
N LEU A 102 -6.81 -6.62 -0.06
CA LEU A 102 -5.91 -7.50 0.68
C LEU A 102 -6.05 -8.95 0.24
N GLN A 103 -7.28 -9.44 0.04
CA GLN A 103 -7.54 -10.78 -0.46
C GLN A 103 -6.91 -10.98 -1.84
N SER A 104 -7.14 -10.02 -2.75
CA SER A 104 -6.61 -10.06 -4.12
C SER A 104 -5.07 -10.06 -4.13
N HIS A 105 -4.45 -9.18 -3.34
CA HIS A 105 -3.00 -9.10 -3.24
C HIS A 105 -2.40 -10.37 -2.62
N SER A 106 -2.99 -10.87 -1.52
CA SER A 106 -2.52 -12.08 -0.84
C SER A 106 -2.55 -13.29 -1.76
N ALA A 107 -3.62 -13.47 -2.53
CA ALA A 107 -3.77 -14.59 -3.47
C ALA A 107 -2.71 -14.59 -4.58
N ARG A 108 -2.11 -13.43 -4.89
CA ARG A 108 -1.15 -13.28 -5.99
C ARG A 108 0.30 -13.21 -5.52
N TYR A 109 0.56 -12.58 -4.37
CA TYR A 109 1.91 -12.23 -3.94
C TYR A 109 2.31 -12.81 -2.58
N LEU A 110 1.38 -13.41 -1.82
CA LEU A 110 1.66 -14.05 -0.51
C LEU A 110 1.42 -15.57 -0.52
N VAL A 111 1.37 -16.19 -1.70
CA VAL A 111 1.26 -17.65 -1.81
C VAL A 111 2.49 -18.33 -1.22
N LYS A 112 2.28 -19.42 -0.47
CA LYS A 112 3.35 -20.27 0.05
C LYS A 112 4.22 -20.72 -1.13
N ARG A 113 5.53 -20.49 -1.00
CA ARG A 113 6.55 -21.11 -1.83
C ARG A 113 7.03 -22.37 -1.14
#